data_AF-A0A0D0CE94-F1
#
_entry.id   AF-A0A0D0CE94-F1
#
_cell.length_a   1.000
_cell.length_b   1.000
_cell.length_c   1.000
_cell.angle_alpha   90.00
_cell.angle_beta   90.00
_cell.angle_gamma   90.00
#
_symmetry.space_group_name_H-M   'P 1'
#
loop_
_entity.id
_entity.type
_entity.pdbx_description
1 polymer ?
#
loop_
_entity_poly.entity_id
_entity_poly.type
_entity_poly.pdbx_seq_one_letter_code
_entity_poly.pdbx_strand_id
1 'polypeptide(L)'
;RFRWVDCQLHSLEALEIPKAIWKALTRLPRDLNGIYSEALQKIDDVHSDSAHCILMWLLYGYKPLKLDQVADILAIDLEAEKFDIDNRPLELQHKLHKIVDSTLVVIDSARGQNVVQFAHISVQEFLISELSSAEARNLFSINKELGHELIAKTCLIYLLQFNSWE
;
A
#
# COMPACT_ATOMS: atom_id res chain seq x y z
N ARG A 1 -11.88 -14.90 -5.75
CA ARG A 1 -12.49 -15.80 -4.74
C ARG A 1 -12.40 -15.09 -3.40
N PHE A 2 -13.53 -14.72 -2.79
CA PHE A 2 -13.61 -13.80 -1.66
C PHE A 2 -13.28 -14.48 -0.32
N ARG A 3 -12.00 -14.79 -0.09
CA ARG A 3 -11.53 -15.47 1.13
C ARG A 3 -11.87 -14.74 2.42
N TRP A 4 -11.97 -13.41 2.39
CA TRP A 4 -12.32 -12.61 3.56
C TRP A 4 -13.78 -12.81 3.98
N VAL A 5 -14.72 -12.83 3.02
CA VAL A 5 -16.13 -13.13 3.30
C VAL A 5 -16.26 -14.56 3.85
N ASP A 6 -15.55 -15.52 3.25
CA ASP A 6 -15.53 -16.91 3.74
C ASP A 6 -15.01 -16.99 5.19
N CYS A 7 -13.91 -16.30 5.53
CA CYS A 7 -13.37 -16.28 6.89
C CYS A 7 -14.28 -15.56 7.90
N GLN A 8 -14.94 -14.47 7.50
CA GLN A 8 -15.92 -13.76 8.34
C GLN A 8 -17.16 -14.62 8.58
N LEU A 9 -17.65 -15.31 7.55
CA LEU A 9 -18.79 -16.22 7.68
C LEU A 9 -18.45 -17.39 8.62
N HIS A 10 -17.29 -18.02 8.45
CA HIS A 10 -16.86 -19.13 9.30
C HIS A 10 -16.70 -18.73 10.77
N SER A 11 -16.21 -17.50 11.02
CA SER A 11 -16.05 -16.98 12.37
C SER A 11 -17.40 -16.66 13.04
N LEU A 12 -18.43 -16.34 12.25
CA LEU A 12 -19.80 -16.13 12.70
C LEU A 12 -20.55 -17.46 12.90
N GLU A 13 -20.29 -18.47 12.04
CA GLU A 13 -20.84 -19.82 12.18
C GLU A 13 -20.38 -20.52 13.46
N ALA A 14 -19.18 -20.21 13.95
CA ALA A 14 -18.65 -20.74 15.21
C ALA A 14 -19.31 -20.16 16.48
N LEU A 15 -20.16 -19.13 16.36
CA LEU A 15 -20.84 -18.50 17.50
C LEU A 15 -22.26 -19.07 17.62
N GLU A 16 -22.50 -19.91 18.63
CA GLU A 16 -23.82 -20.54 18.84
C GLU A 16 -24.83 -19.65 19.58
N ILE A 17 -24.39 -18.52 20.14
CA ILE A 17 -25.19 -17.68 21.02
C ILE A 17 -25.64 -16.42 20.28
N PRO A 18 -26.95 -16.15 20.12
CA PRO A 18 -27.46 -14.97 19.40
C PRO A 18 -26.90 -13.64 19.91
N LYS A 19 -26.71 -13.49 21.21
CA LYS A 19 -26.07 -12.28 21.80
C LYS A 19 -24.59 -12.15 21.43
N ALA A 20 -23.86 -13.25 21.31
CA ALA A 20 -22.45 -13.25 20.89
C ALA A 20 -22.33 -12.93 19.40
N ILE A 21 -23.25 -13.47 18.57
CA ILE A 21 -23.38 -13.13 17.15
C ILE A 21 -23.64 -11.62 17.00
N TRP A 22 -24.63 -11.07 17.70
CA TRP A 22 -24.93 -9.63 17.65
C TRP A 22 -23.77 -8.75 18.13
N LYS A 23 -23.03 -9.18 19.15
CA LYS A 23 -21.84 -8.47 19.65
C LYS A 23 -20.65 -8.55 18.69
N ALA A 24 -20.50 -9.65 17.96
CA ALA A 24 -19.49 -9.79 16.91
C ALA A 24 -19.88 -8.96 15.67
N LEU A 25 -21.15 -8.99 15.28
CA LEU A 25 -21.69 -8.17 14.18
C LEU A 25 -21.55 -6.67 14.42
N THR A 26 -21.67 -6.20 15.67
CA THR A 26 -21.49 -4.79 16.04
C THR A 26 -20.03 -4.35 16.12
N ARG A 27 -19.08 -5.30 16.16
CA ARG A 27 -17.63 -5.05 16.14
C ARG A 27 -17.03 -5.19 14.75
N LEU A 28 -17.81 -5.68 13.78
CA LEU A 28 -17.39 -5.68 12.39
C LEU A 28 -17.29 -4.23 11.89
N PRO A 29 -16.26 -3.91 11.11
CA PRO A 29 -16.21 -2.67 10.34
C PRO A 29 -17.51 -2.53 9.55
N ARG A 30 -18.15 -1.35 9.62
CA ARG A 30 -19.47 -1.12 9.01
C ARG A 30 -19.45 -1.38 7.50
N ASP A 31 -18.32 -1.14 6.87
CA ASP A 31 -18.03 -1.39 5.47
C ASP A 31 -16.50 -1.63 5.27
N LEU A 32 -16.13 -2.05 4.06
CA LEU A 32 -14.73 -2.27 3.68
C LEU A 32 -13.90 -0.98 3.76
N ASN A 33 -14.52 0.18 3.53
CA ASN A 33 -13.86 1.48 3.56
C ASN A 33 -13.34 1.81 4.98
N GLY A 34 -14.11 1.51 6.02
CA GLY A 34 -13.66 1.63 7.41
C GLY A 34 -12.43 0.77 7.71
N ILE A 35 -12.35 -0.43 7.12
CA ILE A 35 -11.18 -1.32 7.26
C ILE A 35 -9.94 -0.68 6.63
N TYR A 36 -10.10 -0.17 5.41
CA TYR A 36 -8.99 0.46 4.69
C TYR A 36 -8.53 1.74 5.38
N SER A 37 -9.46 2.55 5.89
CA SER A 37 -9.14 3.76 6.66
C SER A 37 -8.37 3.41 7.94
N GLU A 38 -8.82 2.40 8.70
CA GLU A 38 -8.12 1.95 9.91
C GLU A 38 -6.74 1.38 9.57
N ALA A 39 -6.61 0.64 8.47
CA ALA A 39 -5.31 0.13 8.01
C ALA A 39 -4.34 1.25 7.62
N LEU A 40 -4.82 2.33 6.98
CA LEU A 40 -4.00 3.51 6.68
C LEU A 40 -3.58 4.26 7.93
N GLN A 41 -4.47 4.40 8.92
CA GLN A 41 -4.18 5.11 10.18
C GLN A 41 -3.22 4.33 11.10
N LYS A 42 -3.07 3.02 10.89
CA LYS A 42 -2.12 2.18 11.64
C LYS A 42 -0.68 2.26 11.13
N ILE A 43 -0.44 2.93 10.00
CA ILE A 43 0.90 3.10 9.46
C ILE A 43 1.68 4.01 10.41
N ASP A 44 2.80 3.51 10.93
CA ASP A 44 3.68 4.29 11.81
C ASP A 44 4.23 5.51 11.06
N ASP A 45 4.41 6.65 11.77
CA ASP A 45 4.95 7.88 11.19
C ASP A 45 6.30 7.65 10.48
N VAL A 46 7.13 6.75 11.02
CA VAL A 46 8.44 6.34 10.45
C VAL A 46 8.30 5.69 9.07
N HIS A 47 7.15 5.09 8.78
CA HIS A 47 6.85 4.40 7.54
C HIS A 47 5.89 5.19 6.63
N SER A 48 5.39 6.34 7.07
CA SER A 48 4.40 7.14 6.34
C SER A 48 4.85 7.49 4.92
N ASP A 49 6.05 8.04 4.75
CA ASP A 49 6.57 8.44 3.43
C ASP A 49 6.78 7.22 2.51
N SER A 50 7.31 6.14 3.06
CA SER A 50 7.52 4.88 2.34
C SER A 50 6.18 4.27 1.89
N ALA A 51 5.19 4.23 2.79
CA ALA A 51 3.86 3.73 2.50
C ALA A 51 3.17 4.59 1.45
N HIS A 52 3.26 5.92 1.58
CA HIS A 52 2.72 6.85 0.61
C HIS A 52 3.31 6.63 -0.78
N CYS A 53 4.63 6.51 -0.86
CA CYS A 53 5.34 6.26 -2.12
C CYS A 53 4.88 4.96 -2.78
N ILE A 54 4.81 3.85 -2.01
CA ILE A 54 4.31 2.56 -2.50
C ILE A 54 2.88 2.70 -3.03
N LEU A 55 1.98 3.31 -2.25
CA LEU A 55 0.57 3.46 -2.64
C LEU A 55 0.42 4.33 -3.91
N MET A 56 1.21 5.41 -4.06
CA MET A 56 1.19 6.26 -5.27
C MET A 56 1.63 5.46 -6.50
N TRP A 57 2.72 4.72 -6.36
CA TRP A 57 3.27 3.89 -7.41
C TRP A 57 2.32 2.76 -7.82
N LEU A 58 1.62 2.13 -6.88
CA LEU A 58 0.59 1.13 -7.18
C LEU A 58 -0.65 1.75 -7.84
N LEU A 59 -1.01 2.98 -7.49
CA LEU A 59 -2.22 3.63 -7.97
C LEU A 59 -2.06 4.22 -9.38
N TYR A 60 -0.92 4.84 -9.66
CA TYR A 60 -0.67 5.61 -10.88
C TYR A 60 0.46 5.05 -11.74
N GLY A 61 1.15 4.01 -11.28
CA GLY A 61 2.18 3.33 -12.05
C GLY A 61 1.63 2.75 -13.34
N TYR A 62 2.39 2.94 -14.43
CA TYR A 62 1.98 2.44 -15.75
C TYR A 62 2.00 0.90 -15.85
N LYS A 63 2.86 0.24 -15.07
CA LYS A 63 3.02 -1.22 -15.05
C LYS A 63 2.99 -1.74 -13.62
N PRO A 64 2.61 -3.01 -13.41
CA PRO A 64 2.76 -3.67 -12.12
C PRO A 64 4.20 -3.60 -11.63
N LEU A 65 4.38 -3.31 -10.34
CA LEU A 65 5.68 -3.13 -9.72
C LEU A 65 6.23 -4.46 -9.21
N LYS A 66 7.47 -4.77 -9.59
CA LYS A 66 8.18 -5.87 -8.96
C LYS A 66 8.69 -5.45 -7.59
N LEU A 67 8.79 -6.40 -6.68
CA LEU A 67 9.31 -6.18 -5.33
C LEU A 67 10.70 -5.54 -5.34
N ASP A 68 11.56 -5.95 -6.28
CA ASP A 68 12.89 -5.34 -6.45
C ASP A 68 12.81 -3.86 -6.83
N GLN A 69 11.87 -3.48 -7.70
CA GLN A 69 11.66 -2.09 -8.08
C GLN A 69 11.09 -1.28 -6.93
N VAL A 70 10.23 -1.86 -6.11
CA VAL A 70 9.76 -1.21 -4.87
C VAL A 70 10.94 -0.96 -3.93
N ALA A 71 11.86 -1.92 -3.78
CA ALA A 71 13.04 -1.72 -2.96
C ALA A 71 13.92 -0.57 -3.50
N ASP A 72 14.08 -0.48 -4.83
CA ASP A 72 14.84 0.61 -5.45
C ASP A 72 14.16 1.98 -5.26
N ILE A 73 12.83 2.02 -5.39
CA ILE A 73 12.02 3.22 -5.16
C ILE A 73 12.17 3.70 -3.71
N LEU A 74 12.13 2.79 -2.74
CA LEU A 74 12.30 3.13 -1.31
C LEU A 74 13.73 3.56 -0.95
N ALA A 75 14.71 3.32 -1.83
CA ALA A 75 16.09 3.74 -1.64
C ALA A 75 16.36 5.15 -2.20
N ILE A 76 15.34 5.80 -2.78
CA ILE A 76 15.43 7.15 -3.36
C ILE A 76 15.06 8.17 -2.29
N ASP A 77 15.98 9.09 -2.06
CA ASP A 77 15.73 10.30 -1.31
C ASP A 77 15.25 11.39 -2.29
N LEU A 78 13.98 11.77 -2.18
CA LEU A 78 13.37 12.79 -3.03
C LEU A 78 13.85 14.21 -2.70
N GLU A 79 14.27 14.48 -1.47
CA GLU A 79 14.74 15.80 -1.04
C GLU A 79 16.19 16.02 -1.45
N ALA A 80 17.02 14.98 -1.29
CA ALA A 80 18.41 14.99 -1.75
C ALA A 80 18.56 14.70 -3.25
N GLU A 81 17.47 14.38 -3.94
CA GLU A 81 17.42 13.96 -5.35
C GLU A 81 18.45 12.86 -5.67
N LYS A 82 18.61 11.89 -4.76
CA LYS A 82 19.67 10.87 -4.84
C LYS A 82 19.11 9.47 -4.63
N PHE A 83 19.55 8.56 -5.49
CA PHE A 83 19.43 7.12 -5.24
C PHE A 83 20.67 6.62 -4.48
N ASP A 84 20.45 5.86 -3.42
CA ASP A 84 21.54 5.22 -2.67
C ASP A 84 21.28 3.73 -2.50
N ILE A 85 22.12 2.89 -3.09
CA ILE A 85 21.94 1.44 -3.04
C ILE A 85 22.06 0.89 -1.62
N ASP A 86 22.80 1.57 -0.74
CA ASP A 86 22.97 1.16 0.66
C ASP A 86 21.71 1.40 1.49
N ASN A 87 20.81 2.28 1.01
CA ASN A 87 19.50 2.51 1.61
C ASN A 87 18.42 1.51 1.15
N ARG A 88 18.76 0.59 0.23
CA ARG A 88 17.82 -0.40 -0.29
C ARG A 88 17.34 -1.34 0.83
N PRO A 89 16.02 -1.46 1.08
CA PRO A 89 15.51 -2.28 2.16
C PRO A 89 15.87 -3.77 2.01
N LEU A 90 16.67 -4.29 2.94
CA LEU A 90 17.00 -5.72 2.98
C LEU A 90 15.77 -6.55 3.34
N GLU A 91 15.57 -7.65 2.61
CA GLU A 91 14.48 -8.61 2.83
C GLU A 91 13.08 -7.99 2.80
N LEU A 92 12.85 -7.07 1.85
CA LEU A 92 11.57 -6.37 1.71
C LEU A 92 10.35 -7.32 1.65
N GLN A 93 10.51 -8.53 1.10
CA GLN A 93 9.46 -9.55 1.09
C GLN A 93 8.88 -9.87 2.48
N HIS A 94 9.69 -9.79 3.54
CA HIS A 94 9.28 -10.06 4.92
C HIS A 94 8.93 -8.77 5.68
N LYS A 95 9.33 -7.60 5.16
CA LYS A 95 9.17 -6.31 5.83
C LYS A 95 8.09 -5.42 5.21
N LEU A 96 7.62 -5.72 4.00
CA LEU A 96 6.61 -4.92 3.30
C LEU A 96 5.37 -4.69 4.19
N HIS A 97 4.92 -5.73 4.88
CA HIS A 97 3.76 -5.67 5.77
C HIS A 97 3.98 -4.89 7.08
N LYS A 98 5.23 -4.49 7.37
CA LYS A 98 5.52 -3.52 8.44
C LYS A 98 5.37 -2.08 7.96
N ILE A 99 5.54 -1.85 6.65
CA ILE A 99 5.40 -0.53 6.03
C ILE A 99 3.93 -0.29 5.66
N VAL A 100 3.29 -1.29 5.02
CA VAL A 100 1.91 -1.22 4.55
C VAL A 100 1.17 -2.50 4.88
N ASP A 101 0.05 -2.39 5.60
CA ASP A 101 -0.72 -3.56 6.06
C ASP A 101 -1.12 -4.49 4.90
N SER A 102 -1.10 -5.81 5.17
CA SER A 102 -1.50 -6.87 4.22
C SER A 102 -2.94 -6.74 3.70
N THR A 103 -3.78 -5.98 4.40
CA THR A 103 -5.14 -5.62 4.00
C THR A 103 -5.16 -4.69 2.79
N LEU A 104 -4.10 -3.89 2.61
CA LEU A 104 -3.98 -2.93 1.52
C LEU A 104 -3.14 -3.48 0.37
N VAL A 105 -2.00 -4.10 0.68
CA VAL A 105 -0.99 -4.49 -0.32
C VAL A 105 -0.56 -5.95 -0.09
N VAL A 106 -0.38 -6.69 -1.18
CA VAL A 106 0.10 -8.08 -1.18
C VAL A 106 1.21 -8.28 -2.21
N ILE A 107 2.02 -9.31 -1.98
CA ILE A 107 3.01 -9.79 -2.95
C ILE A 107 2.40 -11.01 -3.64
N ASP A 108 2.24 -10.92 -4.95
CA ASP A 108 1.90 -12.05 -5.80
C ASP A 108 3.18 -12.65 -6.37
N SER A 109 3.46 -13.89 -5.99
CA SER A 109 4.61 -14.66 -6.46
C SER A 109 4.23 -15.64 -7.58
N ALA A 110 3.05 -15.49 -8.19
CA ALA A 110 2.63 -16.34 -9.30
C ALA A 110 3.65 -16.25 -10.45
N ARG A 111 4.20 -17.41 -10.83
CA ARG A 111 5.22 -17.57 -11.91
C ARG A 111 6.64 -17.08 -11.55
N GLY A 112 6.96 -16.95 -10.27
CA GLY A 112 8.32 -16.63 -9.81
C GLY A 112 8.73 -15.16 -9.98
N GLN A 113 7.77 -14.29 -10.30
CA GLN A 113 7.97 -12.84 -10.23
C GLN A 113 7.24 -12.35 -8.98
N ASN A 114 7.96 -11.77 -8.03
CA ASN A 114 7.36 -11.13 -6.86
C ASN A 114 6.81 -9.78 -7.27
N VAL A 115 5.53 -9.71 -7.63
CA VAL A 115 4.84 -8.48 -8.02
C VAL A 115 4.08 -7.93 -6.83
N VAL A 116 4.24 -6.65 -6.53
CA VAL A 116 3.51 -5.94 -5.49
C VAL A 116 2.24 -5.37 -6.11
N GLN A 117 1.09 -5.64 -5.48
CA GLN A 117 -0.21 -5.17 -5.94
C GLN A 117 -1.15 -4.91 -4.77
N PHE A 118 -2.25 -4.19 -5.03
CA PHE A 118 -3.31 -4.07 -4.02
C PHE A 118 -3.88 -5.43 -3.66
N ALA A 119 -4.19 -5.63 -2.38
CA ALA A 119 -4.79 -6.85 -1.86
C ALA A 119 -6.14 -7.16 -2.54
N HIS A 120 -6.87 -6.12 -2.92
CA HIS A 120 -8.14 -6.23 -3.64
C HIS A 120 -8.40 -4.97 -4.47
N ILE A 121 -9.16 -5.09 -5.56
CA ILE A 121 -9.52 -3.95 -6.43
C ILE A 121 -10.28 -2.85 -5.67
N SER A 122 -11.07 -3.22 -4.66
CA SER A 122 -11.78 -2.25 -3.83
C SER A 122 -10.85 -1.37 -2.97
N VAL A 123 -9.63 -1.80 -2.68
CA VAL A 123 -8.62 -0.94 -2.02
C VAL A 123 -8.27 0.22 -2.95
N GLN A 124 -8.04 -0.08 -4.23
CA GLN A 124 -7.76 0.93 -5.25
C GLN A 124 -8.93 1.91 -5.40
N GLU A 125 -10.16 1.40 -5.51
CA GLU A 125 -11.37 2.23 -5.60
C GLU A 125 -11.54 3.14 -4.38
N PHE A 126 -11.31 2.60 -3.18
CA PHE A 126 -11.35 3.36 -1.94
C PHE A 126 -10.33 4.51 -1.94
N LEU A 127 -9.07 4.24 -2.29
CA LEU A 127 -8.04 5.28 -2.34
C LEU A 127 -8.41 6.38 -3.35
N ILE A 128 -8.96 6.04 -4.52
CA ILE A 128 -9.45 6.99 -5.54
C ILE A 128 -10.63 7.82 -5.01
N SER A 129 -11.49 7.25 -4.18
CA SER A 129 -12.60 7.98 -3.58
C SER A 129 -12.14 8.96 -2.50
N GLU A 130 -11.19 8.58 -1.64
CA GLU A 130 -10.62 9.43 -0.59
C GLU A 130 -9.89 10.64 -1.19
N LEU A 131 -9.14 10.42 -2.27
CA LEU A 131 -8.55 11.42 -3.15
C LEU A 131 -9.51 12.54 -3.59
N SER A 132 -10.77 12.18 -3.82
CA SER A 132 -11.80 13.09 -4.36
C SER A 132 -12.55 13.84 -3.26
N SER A 133 -12.38 13.43 -1.99
CA SER A 133 -12.99 14.07 -0.84
C SER A 133 -12.10 15.22 -0.33
N ALA A 134 -12.69 16.41 -0.19
CA ALA A 134 -11.98 17.60 0.32
C ALA A 134 -11.52 17.47 1.78
N GLU A 135 -12.04 16.49 2.52
CA GLU A 135 -11.86 16.28 3.96
C GLU A 135 -10.69 15.32 4.30
N ALA A 136 -10.18 14.55 3.34
CA ALA A 136 -9.12 13.54 3.54
C ALA A 136 -7.69 14.08 3.47
N ARG A 137 -7.51 15.40 3.27
CA ARG A 137 -6.22 16.08 3.02
C ARG A 137 -5.15 15.95 4.12
N ASN A 138 -5.49 15.43 5.29
CA ASN A 138 -4.63 15.52 6.48
C ASN A 138 -3.88 14.24 6.86
N LEU A 139 -4.15 13.07 6.25
CA LEU A 139 -3.47 11.82 6.62
C LEU A 139 -2.52 11.30 5.54
N PHE A 140 -2.92 11.39 4.27
CA PHE A 140 -2.07 11.13 3.11
C PHE A 140 -2.58 12.05 2.00
N SER A 141 -1.81 13.05 1.58
CA SER A 141 -2.14 13.85 0.39
C SER A 141 -1.91 13.02 -0.87
N ILE A 142 -2.64 11.92 -1.00
CA ILE A 142 -2.82 11.18 -2.24
C ILE A 142 -3.48 12.21 -3.15
N ASN A 143 -2.78 12.69 -4.19
CA ASN A 143 -3.35 13.53 -5.24
C ASN A 143 -2.82 12.99 -6.59
N LYS A 144 -3.65 12.98 -7.63
CA LYS A 144 -3.27 12.45 -8.95
C LYS A 144 -2.12 13.21 -9.59
N GLU A 145 -2.15 14.54 -9.54
CA GLU A 145 -1.06 15.35 -10.10
C GLU A 145 0.25 15.13 -9.32
N LEU A 146 0.16 15.06 -7.99
CA LEU A 146 1.30 14.76 -7.11
C LEU A 146 1.84 13.34 -7.33
N GLY A 147 0.96 12.37 -7.61
CA GLY A 147 1.35 10.98 -7.85
C GLY A 147 2.15 10.81 -9.14
N HIS A 148 1.71 11.42 -10.25
CA HIS A 148 2.47 11.39 -11.50
C HIS A 148 3.78 12.19 -11.40
N GLU A 149 3.79 13.32 -10.70
CA GLU A 149 5.01 14.08 -10.44
C GLU A 149 6.02 13.27 -9.62
N LEU A 150 5.58 12.63 -8.53
CA LEU A 150 6.40 11.77 -7.70
C LEU A 150 7.01 10.64 -8.52
N ILE A 151 6.20 9.92 -9.30
CA ILE A 151 6.67 8.82 -10.15
C ILE A 151 7.72 9.32 -11.15
N ALA A 152 7.46 10.45 -11.83
CA ALA A 152 8.39 11.03 -12.79
C ALA A 152 9.72 11.42 -12.14
N LYS A 153 9.68 12.14 -11.00
CA LYS A 153 10.87 12.51 -10.24
C LYS A 153 11.68 11.30 -9.80
N THR A 154 11.00 10.29 -9.24
CA THR A 154 11.63 9.03 -8.81
C THR A 154 12.33 8.34 -9.97
N CYS A 155 11.71 8.28 -11.16
CA CYS A 155 12.31 7.71 -12.36
C CYS A 155 13.53 8.50 -12.83
N LEU A 156 13.45 9.83 -12.83
CA LEU A 156 14.55 10.70 -13.25
C LEU A 156 15.75 10.54 -12.32
N ILE A 157 15.55 10.61 -11.00
CA ILE A 157 16.61 10.41 -10.00
C ILE A 157 17.27 9.04 -10.20
N TYR A 158 16.47 7.98 -10.35
CA TYR A 158 16.99 6.64 -10.59
C TYR A 158 17.77 6.54 -11.91
N LEU A 159 17.36 7.22 -12.98
CA LEU A 159 18.07 7.20 -14.25
C LEU A 159 19.36 8.03 -14.22
N LEU A 160 19.38 9.15 -13.49
CA LEU A 160 20.53 10.02 -13.38
C LEU A 160 21.73 9.35 -12.70
N GLN A 161 21.50 8.32 -11.86
CA GLN A 161 22.59 7.51 -11.29
C GLN A 161 23.46 6.84 -12.38
N PHE A 162 22.89 6.59 -13.56
CA PHE A 162 23.60 5.97 -14.69
C PHE A 162 24.31 7.00 -15.57
N ASN A 163 24.19 8.29 -15.27
CA ASN A 163 24.94 9.35 -15.95
C ASN A 163 26.21 9.76 -15.19
N SER A 164 26.40 9.29 -13.95
CA SER A 164 27.59 9.57 -13.13
C SER A 164 28.79 8.63 -13.39
N TRP A 165 28.85 8.00 -14.57
CA TRP A 165 30.05 7.27 -15.04
C TRP A 165 30.93 8.20 -15.87
N GLU A 166 31.59 9.16 -15.22
CA GLU A 166 32.80 9.83 -15.73
C GLU A 166 33.97 9.56 -14.77
#